data_AF-D7LTF3-F1
#
_entry.id   AF-D7LTF3-F1
#
_cell.length_a   1.000
_cell.length_b   1.000
_cell.length_c   1.000
_cell.angle_alpha   90.00
_cell.angle_beta   90.00
_cell.angle_gamma   90.00
#
_symmetry.space_group_name_H-M   'P 1'
#
loop_
_entity.id
_entity.type
_entity.pdbx_description
1 polymer ?
#
loop_
_entity_poly.entity_id
_entity_poly.type
_entity_poly.pdbx_seq_one_letter_code
_entity_poly.pdbx_strand_id
1 'polypeptide(L)'
;MPLAEIIAGAALGLALQILHEAIQRAKDRSLTTSCILDRLDSTILRISPLIAKVEKLGKESDESMRKVIKDLKHLLEKAVVLVEAYAELKRRNLVGKYRYKRRIKELEGSLKWMVDVDVKVNQWADIKDLMAKMSEMNTKLDKIMGQPIDCIISDEDNTNLDIVERVDPSLEAKAGCSNGDSKPKIDIHLRWSKKSKDHGVRFVLN
;
A
#
# COMPACT_ATOMS: atom_id res chain seq x y z
N MET A 1 13.58 -3.59 -14.02
CA MET A 1 14.35 -2.44 -13.50
C MET A 1 15.45 -2.99 -12.61
N PRO A 2 16.74 -2.87 -12.97
CA PRO A 2 17.85 -3.27 -12.11
C PRO A 2 17.86 -2.45 -10.81
N LEU A 3 18.29 -3.07 -9.71
CA LEU A 3 18.34 -2.44 -8.38
C LEU A 3 19.08 -1.08 -8.41
N ALA A 4 20.11 -0.97 -9.25
CA ALA A 4 20.88 0.26 -9.47
C ALA A 4 20.04 1.46 -9.95
N GLU A 5 18.98 1.26 -10.74
CA GLU A 5 18.11 2.34 -11.20
C GLU A 5 17.15 2.81 -10.10
N ILE A 6 16.81 1.94 -9.13
CA ILE A 6 15.99 2.26 -7.96
C ILE A 6 16.82 3.04 -6.92
N ILE A 7 18.14 2.88 -6.96
CA ILE A 7 19.10 3.44 -5.99
C ILE A 7 19.41 4.94 -6.23
N ALA A 8 18.98 5.52 -7.36
CA ALA A 8 19.33 6.89 -7.74
C ALA A 8 18.68 7.97 -6.85
N GLY A 9 19.29 8.26 -5.70
CA GLY A 9 19.24 9.57 -5.03
C GLY A 9 18.14 9.78 -3.97
N ALA A 10 17.45 8.74 -3.53
CA ALA A 10 16.33 8.87 -2.60
C ALA A 10 16.56 8.11 -1.28
N ALA A 11 16.00 8.59 -0.17
CA ALA A 11 16.36 8.15 1.19
C ALA A 11 16.02 6.66 1.43
N LEU A 12 14.93 6.16 0.84
CA LEU A 12 14.59 4.73 0.90
C LEU A 12 15.48 3.91 -0.03
N GLY A 13 15.80 4.42 -1.22
CA GLY A 13 16.76 3.80 -2.14
C GLY A 13 18.13 3.56 -1.51
N LEU A 14 18.66 4.54 -0.77
CA LEU A 14 19.91 4.40 -0.01
C LEU A 14 19.82 3.33 1.09
N ALA A 15 18.74 3.33 1.87
CA ALA A 15 18.56 2.33 2.93
C ALA A 15 18.46 0.90 2.38
N LEU A 16 17.82 0.74 1.22
CA LEU A 16 17.75 -0.51 0.44
C LEU A 16 19.14 -0.98 0.00
N GLN A 17 19.96 -0.07 -0.52
CA GLN A 17 21.32 -0.39 -0.94
C GLN A 17 22.17 -0.87 0.24
N ILE A 18 22.17 -0.10 1.34
CA ILE A 18 22.92 -0.44 2.55
C ILE A 18 22.52 -1.83 3.07
N LEU A 19 21.21 -2.14 3.05
CA LEU A 19 20.71 -3.44 3.46
C LEU A 19 21.15 -4.56 2.51
N HIS A 20 21.08 -4.35 1.20
CA HIS A 20 21.53 -5.33 0.22
C HIS A 20 23.03 -5.64 0.39
N GLU A 21 23.86 -4.62 0.56
CA GLU A 21 25.29 -4.79 0.82
C GLU A 21 25.55 -5.51 2.15
N ALA A 22 24.82 -5.17 3.22
CA ALA A 22 24.92 -5.85 4.50
C ALA A 22 24.58 -7.35 4.37
N ILE A 23 23.58 -7.69 3.55
CA ILE A 23 23.18 -9.07 3.27
C ILE A 23 24.30 -9.82 2.54
N GLN A 24 24.90 -9.24 1.50
CA GLN A 24 26.01 -9.90 0.80
C GLN A 24 27.20 -10.12 1.74
N ARG A 25 27.60 -9.10 2.52
CA ARG A 25 28.65 -9.25 3.55
C ARG A 25 28.34 -10.35 4.56
N ALA A 26 27.08 -10.47 4.99
CA ALA A 26 26.65 -11.50 5.92
C ALA A 26 26.68 -12.91 5.32
N LYS A 27 26.36 -13.05 4.03
CA LYS A 27 26.44 -14.30 3.27
C LYS A 27 27.88 -14.78 3.14
N ASP A 28 28.80 -13.88 2.79
CA ASP A 28 30.23 -14.18 2.62
C ASP A 28 30.87 -14.70 3.91
N ARG A 29 30.43 -14.20 5.08
CA ARG A 29 30.95 -14.62 6.38
C ARG A 29 30.46 -16.00 6.82
N SER A 30 29.33 -16.49 6.32
CA SER A 30 28.69 -17.70 6.87
C SER A 30 27.75 -18.40 5.86
N LEU A 31 28.24 -19.48 5.24
CA LEU A 31 27.46 -20.30 4.30
C LEU A 31 26.22 -20.94 4.93
N THR A 32 26.26 -21.29 6.23
CA THR A 32 25.11 -21.90 6.94
C THR A 32 23.93 -20.94 7.11
N THR A 33 24.15 -19.66 6.81
CA THR A 33 23.17 -18.60 6.97
C THR A 33 22.72 -18.00 5.64
N SER A 34 23.30 -18.46 4.52
CA SER A 34 22.93 -18.07 3.15
C SER A 34 21.43 -18.16 2.93
N CYS A 35 20.80 -19.30 3.17
CA CYS A 35 19.40 -19.53 2.84
C CYS A 35 18.41 -18.51 3.45
N ILE A 36 18.60 -18.07 4.71
CA ILE A 36 17.71 -17.05 5.27
C ILE A 36 17.99 -15.66 4.70
N LEU A 37 19.27 -15.36 4.46
CA LEU A 37 19.70 -14.10 3.89
C LEU A 37 19.27 -13.98 2.42
N ASP A 38 19.35 -15.07 1.64
CA ASP A 38 18.87 -15.15 0.25
C ASP A 38 17.37 -14.89 0.16
N ARG A 39 16.59 -15.42 1.11
CA ARG A 39 15.15 -15.15 1.17
C ARG A 39 14.83 -13.70 1.49
N LEU A 40 15.58 -13.10 2.41
CA LEU A 40 15.45 -11.68 2.72
C LEU A 40 15.82 -10.84 1.49
N ASP A 41 16.92 -11.18 0.82
CA ASP A 41 17.40 -10.51 -0.39
C ASP A 41 16.37 -10.57 -1.52
N SER A 42 15.81 -11.74 -1.77
CA SER A 42 14.73 -11.94 -2.74
C SER A 42 13.49 -11.12 -2.39
N THR A 43 13.14 -11.02 -1.09
CA THR A 43 12.01 -10.19 -0.64
C THR A 43 12.28 -8.71 -0.92
N ILE A 44 13.50 -8.23 -0.63
CA ILE A 44 13.93 -6.87 -0.88
C ILE A 44 13.85 -6.55 -2.36
N LEU A 45 14.48 -7.36 -3.22
CA LEU A 45 14.47 -7.19 -4.67
C LEU A 45 13.04 -7.12 -5.23
N ARG A 46 12.13 -7.92 -4.68
CA ARG A 46 10.72 -7.94 -5.09
C ARG A 46 9.98 -6.66 -4.71
N ILE A 47 10.27 -6.07 -3.55
CA ILE A 47 9.59 -4.85 -3.08
C ILE A 47 10.27 -3.56 -3.58
N SER A 48 11.54 -3.60 -4.02
CA SER A 48 12.27 -2.42 -4.48
C SER A 48 11.49 -1.57 -5.50
N PRO A 49 10.82 -2.13 -6.52
CA PRO A 49 10.06 -1.33 -7.47
C PRO A 49 8.88 -0.59 -6.82
N LEU A 50 8.24 -1.20 -5.82
CA LEU A 50 7.15 -0.59 -5.06
C LEU A 50 7.67 0.57 -4.21
N ILE A 51 8.84 0.40 -3.62
CA ILE A 51 9.48 1.43 -2.80
C ILE A 51 9.81 2.67 -3.64
N ALA A 52 10.33 2.48 -4.85
CA ALA A 52 10.56 3.57 -5.80
C ALA A 52 9.27 4.33 -6.14
N LYS A 53 8.17 3.61 -6.38
CA LYS A 53 6.85 4.22 -6.64
C LYS A 53 6.35 5.01 -5.44
N VAL A 54 6.42 4.43 -4.24
CA VAL A 54 5.98 5.07 -2.98
C VAL A 54 6.76 6.35 -2.71
N GLU A 55 8.07 6.33 -2.90
CA GLU A 55 8.91 7.51 -2.65
C GLU A 55 8.66 8.64 -3.65
N LYS A 56 8.35 8.30 -4.91
CA LYS A 56 7.96 9.28 -5.93
C LYS A 56 6.60 9.92 -5.60
N LEU A 57 5.63 9.13 -5.16
CA LEU A 57 4.29 9.62 -4.81
C LEU A 57 4.27 10.39 -3.49
N GLY A 58 5.12 10.00 -2.53
CA GLY A 58 5.17 10.59 -1.20
C GLY A 58 5.58 12.07 -1.15
N LYS A 59 6.27 12.58 -2.18
CA LYS A 59 6.67 14.00 -2.25
C LYS A 59 5.48 14.95 -2.32
N GLU A 60 4.35 14.50 -2.87
CA GLU A 60 3.14 15.30 -3.10
C GLU A 60 1.92 14.78 -2.33
N SER A 61 2.11 13.79 -1.45
CA SER A 61 1.02 13.07 -0.79
C SER A 61 0.75 13.56 0.63
N ASP A 62 -0.48 13.26 1.08
CA ASP A 62 -1.01 13.42 2.43
C ASP A 62 -0.17 12.75 3.53
N GLU A 63 -0.40 13.17 4.78
CA GLU A 63 0.33 12.73 5.99
C GLU A 63 0.36 11.20 6.17
N SER A 64 -0.67 10.48 5.70
CA SER A 64 -0.73 9.02 5.74
C SER A 64 0.41 8.35 4.96
N MET A 65 0.72 8.82 3.75
CA MET A 65 1.78 8.24 2.92
C MET A 65 3.16 8.60 3.46
N ARG A 66 3.31 9.81 4.02
CA ARG A 66 4.53 10.21 4.73
C ARG A 66 4.82 9.30 5.92
N LYS A 67 3.79 8.91 6.67
CA LYS A 67 3.93 7.95 7.77
C LYS A 67 4.38 6.57 7.27
N VAL A 68 3.78 6.06 6.19
CA VAL A 68 4.19 4.79 5.56
C VAL A 68 5.66 4.80 5.15
N ILE A 69 6.12 5.90 4.54
CA ILE A 69 7.53 6.09 4.14
C ILE A 69 8.47 6.08 5.36
N LYS A 70 8.11 6.79 6.44
CA LYS A 70 8.89 6.81 7.68
C LYS A 70 8.96 5.42 8.33
N ASP A 71 7.83 4.75 8.47
CA ASP A 71 7.75 3.40 9.07
C ASP A 71 8.59 2.40 8.26
N LEU A 72 8.54 2.49 6.93
CA LEU A 72 9.34 1.65 6.05
C LEU A 72 10.83 1.93 6.17
N LYS A 73 11.23 3.21 6.22
CA LYS A 73 12.64 3.59 6.42
C LYS A 73 13.18 2.99 7.72
N HIS A 74 12.44 3.14 8.82
CA HIS A 74 12.83 2.60 10.11
C HIS A 74 12.95 1.06 10.08
N LEU A 75 12.07 0.40 9.34
CA LEU A 75 12.13 -1.05 9.16
C LEU A 75 13.39 -1.48 8.38
N LEU A 76 13.76 -0.76 7.32
CA LEU A 76 14.99 -1.02 6.56
C LEU A 76 16.25 -0.79 7.43
N GLU A 77 16.29 0.28 8.23
CA GLU A 77 17.39 0.54 9.16
C GLU A 77 17.53 -0.59 10.20
N LYS A 78 16.41 -1.03 10.77
CA LYS A 78 16.38 -2.17 11.70
C LYS A 78 16.86 -3.47 11.04
N ALA A 79 16.55 -3.65 9.76
CA ALA A 79 17.01 -4.79 8.98
C ALA A 79 18.54 -4.82 8.89
N VAL A 80 19.16 -3.66 8.59
CA VAL A 80 20.61 -3.52 8.48
C VAL A 80 21.26 -3.96 9.78
N VAL A 81 20.82 -3.39 10.91
CA VAL A 81 21.36 -3.71 12.24
C VAL A 81 21.25 -5.20 12.57
N LEU A 82 20.11 -5.83 12.25
CA LEU A 82 19.91 -7.25 12.49
C LEU A 82 20.82 -8.14 11.65
N VAL A 83 20.99 -7.80 10.37
CA VAL A 83 21.83 -8.55 9.43
C VAL A 83 23.30 -8.43 9.82
N GLU A 84 23.76 -7.23 10.17
CA GLU A 84 25.15 -6.99 10.59
C GLU A 84 25.47 -7.68 11.92
N ALA A 85 24.61 -7.51 12.93
CA ALA A 85 24.78 -8.17 14.22
C ALA A 85 24.77 -9.70 14.08
N TYR A 86 23.97 -10.24 13.16
CA TYR A 86 23.96 -11.66 12.88
C TYR A 86 25.25 -12.14 12.20
N ALA A 87 25.81 -11.34 11.29
CA ALA A 87 27.05 -11.62 10.58
C ALA A 87 28.28 -11.63 11.51
N GLU A 88 28.24 -10.87 12.60
CA GLU A 88 29.30 -10.79 13.61
C GLU A 88 29.29 -11.95 14.62
N LEU A 89 28.22 -12.75 14.65
CA LEU A 89 28.13 -13.86 15.59
C LEU A 89 29.18 -14.94 15.29
N LYS A 90 29.98 -15.26 16.31
CA LYS A 90 30.88 -16.42 16.30
C LYS A 90 30.13 -17.68 15.85
N ARG A 91 30.80 -18.53 15.05
CA ARG A 91 30.22 -19.78 14.53
C ARG A 91 29.60 -20.68 15.61
N ARG A 92 30.19 -20.70 16.81
CA ARG A 92 29.72 -21.50 17.96
C ARG A 92 28.49 -20.93 18.68
N ASN A 93 28.10 -19.67 18.43
CA ASN A 93 26.95 -19.05 19.07
C ASN A 93 25.62 -19.47 18.42
N LEU A 94 25.25 -20.74 18.59
CA LEU A 94 24.05 -21.32 17.97
C LEU A 94 22.75 -20.69 18.49
N VAL A 95 22.67 -20.42 19.79
CA VAL A 95 21.47 -19.81 20.42
C VAL A 95 21.27 -18.38 19.91
N GLY A 96 22.35 -17.58 19.87
CA GLY A 96 22.32 -16.25 19.26
C GLY A 96 21.88 -16.33 17.80
N LYS A 97 22.49 -17.23 17.02
CA LYS A 97 22.14 -17.40 15.62
C LYS A 97 20.66 -17.78 15.43
N TYR A 98 20.13 -18.66 16.26
CA TYR A 98 18.71 -19.00 16.23
C TYR A 98 17.80 -17.79 16.52
N ARG A 99 18.14 -16.99 17.55
CA ARG A 99 17.37 -15.78 17.92
C ARG A 99 17.35 -14.76 16.79
N TYR A 100 18.50 -14.46 16.19
CA TYR A 100 18.58 -13.53 15.06
C TYR A 100 17.91 -14.09 13.81
N LYS A 101 18.04 -15.40 13.52
CA LYS A 101 17.31 -16.05 12.42
C LYS A 101 15.80 -15.85 12.56
N ARG A 102 15.27 -15.97 13.79
CA ARG A 102 13.85 -15.70 14.06
C ARG A 102 13.50 -14.24 13.82
N ARG A 103 14.29 -13.29 14.32
CA ARG A 103 14.06 -11.84 14.11
C ARG A 103 14.12 -11.44 12.64
N ILE A 104 15.04 -12.01 11.86
CA ILE A 104 15.14 -11.78 10.41
C ILE A 104 13.88 -12.31 9.70
N LYS A 105 13.33 -13.47 10.11
CA LYS A 105 12.06 -13.97 9.56
C LYS A 105 10.87 -13.08 9.92
N GLU A 106 10.80 -12.60 11.16
CA GLU A 106 9.75 -11.69 11.60
C GLU A 106 9.80 -10.39 10.79
N LEU A 107 11.00 -9.86 10.59
CA LEU A 107 11.26 -8.71 9.73
C LEU A 107 10.90 -8.97 8.25
N GLU A 108 11.26 -10.12 7.68
CA GLU A 108 10.84 -10.52 6.32
C GLU A 108 9.31 -10.49 6.20
N GLY A 109 8.59 -10.99 7.21
CA GLY A 109 7.13 -10.89 7.30
C GLY A 109 6.66 -9.45 7.35
N SER A 110 7.30 -8.62 8.17
CA SER A 110 7.08 -7.17 8.22
C SER A 110 7.58 -6.42 6.98
N LEU A 111 8.22 -7.02 5.99
CA LEU A 111 8.49 -6.39 4.70
C LEU A 111 7.48 -6.84 3.65
N LYS A 112 6.89 -8.04 3.81
CA LYS A 112 5.91 -8.59 2.87
C LYS A 112 4.60 -7.82 2.84
N TRP A 113 4.17 -7.18 3.92
CA TRP A 113 2.98 -6.31 3.89
C TRP A 113 3.11 -5.18 2.85
N MET A 114 4.32 -4.78 2.45
CA MET A 114 4.51 -3.79 1.38
C MET A 114 3.96 -4.28 0.04
N VAL A 115 3.87 -5.59 -0.17
CA VAL A 115 3.19 -6.17 -1.33
C VAL A 115 1.68 -5.92 -1.24
N ASP A 116 1.09 -5.96 -0.04
CA ASP A 116 -0.33 -5.64 0.16
C ASP A 116 -0.60 -4.13 0.03
N VAL A 117 0.39 -3.28 0.34
CA VAL A 117 0.34 -1.82 0.12
C VAL A 117 0.30 -1.46 -1.36
N ASP A 118 0.79 -2.32 -2.26
CA ASP A 118 0.80 -2.11 -3.71
C ASP A 118 -0.59 -1.70 -4.23
N VAL A 119 -1.64 -2.34 -3.72
CA VAL A 119 -3.04 -2.02 -4.09
C VAL A 119 -3.38 -0.56 -3.80
N LYS A 120 -3.01 -0.04 -2.63
CA LYS A 120 -3.30 1.36 -2.25
C LYS A 120 -2.47 2.35 -3.03
N VAL A 121 -1.23 2.00 -3.35
CA VAL A 121 -0.32 2.83 -4.14
C VAL A 121 -0.82 2.95 -5.57
N ASN A 122 -1.29 1.85 -6.17
CA ASN A 122 -1.87 1.86 -7.51
C ASN A 122 -3.19 2.66 -7.53
N GLN A 123 -4.08 2.48 -6.55
CA GLN A 123 -5.29 3.31 -6.41
C GLN A 123 -4.99 4.81 -6.33
N TRP A 124 -3.95 5.20 -5.58
CA TRP A 124 -3.51 6.59 -5.49
C TRP A 124 -3.00 7.13 -6.83
N ALA A 125 -2.25 6.31 -7.57
CA ALA A 125 -1.77 6.67 -8.90
C ALA A 125 -2.95 6.88 -9.89
N ASP A 126 -3.96 6.01 -9.83
CA ASP A 126 -5.16 6.10 -10.67
C ASP A 126 -5.98 7.36 -10.35
N ILE A 127 -6.17 7.68 -9.06
CA ILE A 127 -6.86 8.91 -8.62
C ILE A 127 -6.11 10.14 -9.12
N LYS A 128 -4.77 10.14 -9.06
CA LYS A 128 -3.95 11.24 -9.54
C LYS A 128 -4.08 11.44 -11.06
N ASP A 129 -4.07 10.35 -11.82
CA ASP A 129 -4.28 10.39 -13.28
C ASP A 129 -5.67 10.93 -13.62
N LEU A 130 -6.70 10.50 -12.89
CA LEU A 130 -8.07 11.01 -13.05
C LEU A 130 -8.16 12.51 -12.77
N MET A 131 -7.56 12.99 -11.68
CA MET A 131 -7.54 14.43 -11.35
C MET A 131 -6.83 15.25 -12.43
N ALA A 132 -5.72 14.74 -12.98
CA ALA A 132 -5.00 15.41 -14.06
C ALA A 132 -5.87 15.53 -15.33
N LYS A 133 -6.54 14.43 -15.72
CA LYS A 133 -7.47 14.43 -16.87
C LYS A 133 -8.68 15.34 -16.67
N MET A 134 -9.24 15.37 -15.45
CA MET A 134 -10.35 16.26 -15.13
C MET A 134 -9.93 17.73 -15.20
N SER A 135 -8.73 18.06 -14.70
CA SER A 135 -8.17 19.40 -14.83
C SER A 135 -7.97 19.79 -16.30
N GLU A 136 -7.44 18.88 -17.12
CA GLU A 136 -7.29 19.12 -18.56
C GLU A 136 -8.66 19.36 -19.24
N MET A 137 -9.68 18.55 -18.91
CA MET A 137 -11.03 18.76 -19.43
C MET A 137 -11.62 20.10 -19.00
N ASN A 138 -11.46 20.50 -17.74
CA ASN A 138 -11.95 21.79 -17.25
C ASN A 138 -11.31 22.95 -18.01
N THR A 139 -9.99 22.90 -18.26
CA THR A 139 -9.33 23.95 -19.05
C THR A 139 -9.80 24.00 -20.52
N LYS A 140 -10.13 22.85 -21.12
CA LYS A 140 -10.71 22.80 -22.47
C LYS A 140 -12.13 23.36 -22.49
N LEU A 141 -12.95 23.04 -21.48
CA LEU A 141 -14.29 23.60 -21.33
C LEU A 141 -14.25 25.11 -21.14
N ASP A 142 -13.36 25.62 -20.29
CA ASP A 142 -13.16 27.06 -20.09
C ASP A 142 -12.77 27.77 -21.40
N LYS A 143 -11.95 27.12 -22.23
CA LYS A 143 -11.58 27.65 -23.54
C LYS A 143 -12.76 27.68 -24.53
N ILE A 144 -13.64 26.69 -24.49
CA ILE A 144 -14.84 26.63 -25.35
C ILE A 144 -15.88 27.65 -24.86
N MET A 145 -16.10 27.75 -23.55
CA MET A 145 -17.06 28.68 -22.95
C MET A 145 -16.58 30.14 -22.97
N GLY A 146 -15.26 30.36 -23.03
CA GLY A 146 -14.64 31.67 -23.18
C GLY A 146 -14.51 32.14 -24.63
N GLN A 147 -14.82 31.30 -25.62
CA GLN A 147 -14.95 31.75 -27.00
C GLN A 147 -16.29 32.47 -27.15
N PRO A 148 -16.31 33.69 -27.70
CA PRO A 148 -17.56 34.33 -28.09
C PRO A 148 -18.29 33.37 -29.04
N ILE A 149 -19.53 33.02 -28.71
CA ILE A 149 -20.44 32.52 -29.72
C ILE A 149 -20.67 33.75 -30.60
N ASP A 150 -19.94 33.86 -31.70
CA ASP A 150 -20.33 34.74 -32.80
C ASP A 150 -21.65 34.17 -33.33
N CYS A 151 -22.73 34.51 -32.65
CA CYS A 151 -24.07 34.28 -33.10
C CYS A 151 -24.16 35.01 -34.45
N ILE A 152 -24.22 34.24 -35.54
CA ILE A 152 -24.88 34.69 -36.74
C ILE A 152 -26.35 34.86 -36.33
N ILE A 153 -26.66 36.00 -35.72
CA ILE A 153 -28.02 36.51 -35.64
C ILE A 153 -28.28 37.02 -37.06
N SER A 154 -28.88 36.16 -37.87
CA SER A 154 -29.70 36.64 -38.97
C SER A 154 -31.10 36.78 -38.39
N ASP A 155 -31.55 38.03 -38.35
CA ASP A 155 -32.89 38.44 -37.94
C ASP A 155 -33.97 37.63 -38.66
N GLU A 156 -35.00 37.20 -37.93
CA GLU A 156 -36.42 37.47 -38.24
C GLU A 156 -37.37 36.74 -37.26
N ASP A 157 -38.19 37.56 -36.59
CA ASP A 157 -39.53 37.35 -36.02
C ASP A 157 -40.11 35.92 -35.92
N ASN A 158 -40.65 35.54 -34.75
CA ASN A 158 -42.08 35.71 -34.43
C ASN A 158 -42.50 35.03 -33.09
N THR A 159 -43.27 35.81 -32.31
CA THR A 159 -44.36 35.47 -31.37
C THR A 159 -44.44 34.14 -30.58
N ASN A 160 -44.54 34.33 -29.25
CA ASN A 160 -45.39 33.66 -28.25
C ASN A 160 -45.31 32.13 -28.06
N LEU A 161 -44.89 31.68 -26.87
CA LEU A 161 -45.81 30.99 -25.95
C LEU A 161 -45.25 30.89 -24.52
N ASP A 162 -46.15 31.23 -23.61
CA ASP A 162 -46.17 31.00 -22.16
C ASP A 162 -45.80 29.55 -21.77
N ILE A 163 -45.14 29.38 -20.62
CA ILE A 163 -45.37 28.35 -19.60
C ILE A 163 -44.48 28.70 -18.40
N VAL A 164 -45.11 29.33 -17.41
CA VAL A 164 -44.66 29.31 -16.02
C VAL A 164 -44.92 27.90 -15.49
N GLU A 165 -43.88 27.11 -15.27
CA GLU A 165 -43.98 25.90 -14.45
C GLU A 165 -43.46 26.19 -13.04
N ARG A 166 -44.39 26.17 -12.09
CA ARG A 166 -44.14 26.33 -10.65
C ARG A 166 -43.31 25.14 -10.15
N VAL A 167 -42.26 25.46 -9.41
CA VAL A 167 -41.60 24.54 -8.49
C VAL A 167 -42.55 24.28 -7.32
N ASP A 168 -43.06 23.04 -7.21
CA ASP A 168 -43.65 22.52 -5.97
C ASP A 168 -42.56 21.79 -5.16
N PRO A 169 -42.22 22.26 -3.93
CA PRO A 169 -41.37 21.52 -3.02
C PRO A 169 -42.23 20.87 -1.94
N SER A 170 -42.51 19.57 -2.04
CA SER A 170 -42.77 18.70 -0.88
C SER A 170 -43.27 17.33 -1.35
N LEU A 171 -42.61 16.27 -0.90
CA LEU A 171 -43.26 15.13 -0.24
C LEU A 171 -42.18 14.19 0.32
N GLU A 172 -42.01 14.24 1.64
CA GLU A 172 -41.37 13.19 2.41
C GLU A 172 -42.15 11.89 2.24
N ALA A 173 -41.48 10.82 1.84
CA ALA A 173 -41.97 9.45 2.00
C ALA A 173 -40.97 8.68 2.86
N LYS A 174 -41.28 8.61 4.16
CA LYS A 174 -40.77 7.59 5.07
C LYS A 174 -41.27 6.23 4.58
N ALA A 175 -40.37 5.38 4.10
CA ALA A 175 -40.60 3.94 4.02
C ALA A 175 -39.66 3.25 5.02
N GLY A 176 -40.23 2.86 6.16
CA GLY A 176 -39.60 1.90 7.05
C GLY A 176 -39.56 0.53 6.38
N CYS A 177 -38.46 -0.18 6.57
CA CYS A 177 -38.41 -1.63 6.45
C CYS A 177 -37.68 -2.16 7.68
N SER A 178 -38.48 -2.60 8.64
CA SER A 178 -38.06 -3.56 9.66
C SER A 178 -37.80 -4.88 8.95
N ASN A 179 -36.57 -5.39 9.04
CA ASN A 179 -36.29 -6.81 8.96
C ASN A 179 -35.32 -7.12 10.11
N GLY A 180 -35.85 -7.81 11.12
CA GLY A 180 -35.03 -8.44 12.14
C GLY A 180 -34.29 -9.59 11.49
N ASP A 181 -32.97 -9.57 11.52
CA ASP A 181 -32.15 -10.75 11.25
C ASP A 181 -31.02 -10.80 12.27
N SER A 182 -31.13 -11.81 13.12
CA SER A 182 -30.17 -12.25 14.11
C SER A 182 -28.76 -12.30 13.54
N LYS A 183 -27.86 -11.49 14.10
CA LYS A 183 -26.42 -11.57 13.81
C LYS A 183 -25.92 -12.97 14.21
N PRO A 184 -25.34 -13.78 13.31
CA PRO A 184 -24.75 -15.06 13.72
C PRO A 184 -23.57 -14.78 14.65
N LYS A 185 -23.64 -15.31 15.86
CA LYS A 185 -22.56 -15.20 16.85
C LYS A 185 -21.68 -16.44 16.73
N ILE A 186 -20.48 -16.25 16.17
CA ILE A 186 -19.49 -17.33 16.02
C ILE A 186 -18.68 -17.40 17.32
N ASP A 187 -18.82 -18.48 18.07
CA ASP A 187 -17.97 -18.79 19.23
C ASP A 187 -16.86 -19.76 18.84
N ILE A 188 -15.60 -19.41 19.13
CA ILE A 188 -14.41 -20.20 18.81
C ILE A 188 -13.87 -20.81 20.09
N HIS A 189 -14.08 -22.11 20.28
CA HIS A 189 -13.50 -22.86 21.39
C HIS A 189 -12.18 -23.51 21.00
N LEU A 190 -11.08 -22.99 21.55
CA LEU A 190 -9.74 -23.59 21.41
C LEU A 190 -9.48 -24.57 22.56
N ARG A 191 -9.49 -25.87 22.25
CA ARG A 191 -9.14 -26.92 23.20
C ARG A 191 -7.68 -27.34 23.02
N TRP A 192 -6.85 -27.11 24.03
CA TRP A 192 -5.47 -27.58 24.05
C TRP A 192 -5.36 -28.93 24.77
N SER A 193 -5.09 -29.99 24.00
CA SER A 193 -4.76 -31.32 24.51
C SER A 193 -3.23 -31.49 24.57
N LYS A 194 -2.70 -31.96 25.72
CA LYS A 194 -1.26 -32.19 25.93
C LYS A 194 -0.74 -33.51 25.33
N LYS A 195 -1.55 -34.28 24.62
CA LYS A 195 -1.13 -35.52 23.94
C LYS A 195 -1.72 -35.58 22.53
N SER A 196 -0.84 -35.81 21.55
CA SER A 196 -1.02 -35.88 20.09
C SER A 196 -0.98 -34.54 19.31
N LYS A 197 -0.20 -34.57 18.21
CA LYS A 197 0.14 -33.47 17.30
C LYS A 197 -0.98 -33.15 16.30
N ASP A 198 -2.23 -33.14 16.74
CA ASP A 198 -3.34 -32.71 15.90
C ASP A 198 -4.09 -31.56 16.56
N HIS A 199 -4.07 -30.41 15.92
CA HIS A 199 -4.77 -29.21 16.35
C HIS A 199 -5.96 -29.00 15.44
N GLY A 200 -7.11 -29.56 15.83
CA GLY A 200 -8.38 -29.32 15.14
C GLY A 200 -9.06 -28.05 15.66
N VAL A 201 -9.30 -27.08 14.78
CA VAL A 201 -10.23 -25.97 15.03
C VAL A 201 -11.61 -26.43 14.60
N ARG A 202 -12.61 -26.35 15.50
CA ARG A 202 -14.00 -26.70 15.20
C ARG A 202 -14.85 -25.45 15.28
N PHE A 203 -15.62 -25.19 14.22
CA PHE A 203 -16.60 -24.11 14.18
C PHE A 203 -17.96 -24.69 14.54
N VAL A 204 -18.67 -24.03 15.45
CA VAL A 204 -20.07 -24.31 15.74
C VAL A 204 -20.84 -23.04 15.44
N LEU A 205 -21.81 -23.14 14.54
CA LEU A 205 -22.80 -22.10 14.31
C LEU A 205 -23.98 -22.36 15.23
N ASN A 206 -24.37 -21.36 16.01
CA ASN A 206 -25.62 -21.32 16.75
C ASN A 206 -26.56 -20.31 16.11
#